data_AF-A0A924YDU2-F1
#
_entry.id   AF-A0A924YDU2-F1
#
_cell.length_a   1.000
_cell.length_b   1.000
_cell.length_c   1.000
_cell.angle_alpha   90.00
_cell.angle_beta   90.00
_cell.angle_gamma   90.00
#
_symmetry.space_group_name_H-M   'P 1'
#
loop_
_entity.id
_entity.type
_entity.pdbx_description
1 polymer ?
#
loop_
_entity_poly.entity_id
_entity_poly.type
_entity_poly.pdbx_seq_one_letter_code
_entity_poly.pdbx_strand_id
1 'polypeptide(L)'
;MTLTEEINQIFVDEPREHLDALEKARSILRPACAKNGSHDPLLVDKDTMWDGIYAYFIATLHLEQRGLFAASEALLLEWWNDFGLRQRMEGRRLYRAAIANRLTEHFLIRAEKGMALRWALHTQADDILEGHSKGGGAGKETLRTTFGMSESELHHLNRIADECRHEIEETFGGDWSNAVGFAEEAIRRFTQSGAT
;
A
#
# COMPACT_ATOMS: atom_id res chain seq x y z
N MET A 1 17.56 -15.56 -10.01
CA MET A 1 17.47 -14.92 -8.70
C MET A 1 16.44 -13.84 -8.83
N THR A 2 15.37 -13.89 -8.04
CA THR A 2 14.33 -12.85 -8.03
C THR A 2 14.81 -11.66 -7.20
N LEU A 3 14.15 -10.50 -7.34
CA LEU A 3 14.45 -9.34 -6.52
C LEU A 3 14.14 -9.64 -5.04
N THR A 4 13.07 -10.39 -4.75
CA THR A 4 12.78 -10.83 -3.39
C THR A 4 13.92 -11.66 -2.79
N GLU A 5 14.47 -12.60 -3.55
CA GLU A 5 15.62 -13.42 -3.12
C GLU A 5 16.86 -12.57 -2.87
N GLU A 6 17.16 -11.62 -3.75
CA GLU A 6 18.29 -10.70 -3.61
C GLU A 6 18.18 -9.84 -2.35
N ILE A 7 17.01 -9.23 -2.11
CA ILE A 7 16.77 -8.43 -0.91
C ILE A 7 16.83 -9.27 0.35
N ASN A 8 16.27 -10.49 0.34
CA ASN A 8 16.41 -11.40 1.47
C ASN A 8 17.87 -11.69 1.81
N GLN A 9 18.69 -11.95 0.78
CA GLN A 9 20.10 -12.30 0.94
C GLN A 9 20.90 -11.17 1.60
N ILE A 10 20.63 -9.90 1.25
CA ILE A 10 21.28 -8.74 1.88
C ILE A 10 21.13 -8.75 3.40
N PHE A 11 19.90 -8.97 3.89
CA PHE A 11 19.65 -8.95 5.33
C PHE A 11 20.17 -10.21 6.04
N VAL A 12 20.25 -11.34 5.35
CA VAL A 12 20.83 -12.59 5.89
C VAL A 12 22.35 -12.48 6.05
N ASP A 13 23.03 -11.89 5.08
CA ASP A 13 24.50 -11.79 5.07
C ASP A 13 25.05 -10.71 6.01
N GLU A 14 24.25 -9.70 6.34
CA GLU A 14 24.66 -8.54 7.13
C GLU A 14 23.90 -8.46 8.49
N PRO A 15 23.98 -9.48 9.38
CA PRO A 15 23.17 -9.56 10.59
C PRO A 15 23.61 -8.61 11.72
N ARG A 16 24.65 -7.79 11.54
CA ARG A 16 25.13 -6.82 12.55
C ARG A 16 25.20 -5.38 12.05
N GLU A 17 25.16 -5.18 10.73
CA GLU A 17 25.32 -3.89 10.07
C GLU A 17 23.99 -3.46 9.43
N HIS A 18 22.94 -3.39 10.25
CA HIS A 18 21.57 -3.26 9.77
C HIS A 18 21.26 -1.97 8.99
N LEU A 19 22.01 -0.90 9.26
CA LEU A 19 21.88 0.35 8.51
C LEU A 19 22.50 0.23 7.12
N ASP A 20 23.63 -0.46 6.99
CA ASP A 20 24.28 -0.70 5.71
C ASP A 20 23.42 -1.64 4.85
N ALA A 21 22.85 -2.69 5.46
CA ALA A 21 21.90 -3.58 4.81
C ALA A 21 20.65 -2.83 4.29
N LEU A 22 20.13 -1.87 5.07
CA LEU A 22 19.01 -1.03 4.65
C LEU A 22 19.36 -0.14 3.47
N GLU A 23 20.50 0.57 3.51
CA GLU A 23 20.92 1.44 2.42
C GLU A 23 21.20 0.64 1.15
N LYS A 24 21.80 -0.54 1.28
CA LYS A 24 21.99 -1.47 0.17
C LYS A 24 20.66 -1.95 -0.41
N ALA A 25 19.71 -2.40 0.43
CA ALA A 25 18.37 -2.77 -0.01
C ALA A 25 17.66 -1.61 -0.72
N ARG A 26 17.73 -0.39 -0.18
CA ARG A 26 17.17 0.83 -0.81
C ARG A 26 17.79 1.11 -2.17
N SER A 27 19.10 0.96 -2.29
CA SER A 27 19.84 1.22 -3.53
C SER A 27 19.43 0.28 -4.68
N ILE A 28 18.84 -0.88 -4.36
CA ILE A 28 18.33 -1.86 -5.33
C ILE A 28 16.82 -1.70 -5.52
N LEU A 29 16.04 -1.68 -4.43
CA LEU A 29 14.58 -1.60 -4.46
C LEU A 29 14.07 -0.35 -5.18
N ARG A 30 14.67 0.82 -4.92
CA ARG A 30 14.21 2.08 -5.51
C ARG A 30 14.33 2.10 -7.03
N PRO A 31 15.51 1.87 -7.64
CA PRO A 31 15.60 1.87 -9.10
C PRO A 31 14.84 0.70 -9.73
N ALA A 32 14.77 -0.47 -9.08
CA ALA A 32 14.04 -1.62 -9.61
C ALA A 32 12.53 -1.35 -9.71
N CYS A 33 11.92 -0.73 -8.70
CA CYS A 33 10.49 -0.45 -8.65
C CYS A 33 10.10 0.97 -9.13
N ALA A 34 11.07 1.78 -9.55
CA ALA A 34 10.84 3.10 -10.13
C ALA A 34 10.19 3.02 -11.52
N LYS A 35 9.83 4.17 -12.08
CA LYS A 35 9.33 4.28 -13.45
C LYS A 35 10.33 3.68 -14.45
N ASN A 36 9.85 2.78 -15.31
CA ASN A 36 10.65 1.99 -16.26
C ASN A 36 11.70 1.07 -15.60
N GLY A 37 11.62 0.87 -14.29
CA GLY A 37 12.42 -0.11 -13.58
C GLY A 37 12.01 -1.54 -13.96
N SER A 38 12.87 -2.50 -13.62
CA SER A 38 12.63 -3.92 -13.92
C SER A 38 11.39 -4.49 -13.22
N HIS A 39 10.91 -3.85 -12.15
CA HIS A 39 9.76 -4.23 -11.34
C HIS A 39 8.79 -3.05 -11.19
N ASP A 40 8.68 -2.20 -12.21
CA ASP A 40 7.76 -1.06 -12.21
C ASP A 40 6.30 -1.57 -11.99
N PRO A 41 5.54 -1.01 -11.02
CA PRO A 41 4.14 -1.35 -10.79
C PRO A 41 3.19 -1.18 -11.97
N LEU A 42 3.60 -0.45 -13.02
CA LEU A 42 2.80 -0.29 -14.25
C LEU A 42 3.14 -1.32 -15.34
N LEU A 43 4.01 -2.29 -15.06
CA LEU A 43 4.32 -3.38 -15.97
C LEU A 43 3.10 -4.25 -16.26
N VAL A 44 3.05 -4.79 -17.48
CA VAL A 44 2.01 -5.75 -17.89
C VAL A 44 2.24 -7.11 -17.22
N ASP A 45 3.50 -7.46 -16.99
CA ASP A 45 3.87 -8.69 -16.31
C ASP A 45 3.63 -8.58 -14.79
N LYS A 46 2.54 -9.20 -14.34
CA LYS A 46 2.11 -9.17 -12.94
C LYS A 46 3.08 -9.90 -12.02
N ASP A 47 3.73 -10.96 -12.48
CA ASP A 47 4.63 -11.75 -11.61
C ASP A 47 5.85 -10.92 -11.23
N THR A 48 6.42 -10.21 -12.20
CA THR A 48 7.53 -9.27 -11.99
C THR A 48 7.12 -8.09 -11.10
N MET A 49 5.93 -7.51 -11.31
CA MET A 49 5.40 -6.48 -10.40
C MET A 49 5.30 -7.00 -8.95
N TRP A 50 4.72 -8.19 -8.77
CA TRP A 50 4.52 -8.77 -7.44
C TRP A 50 5.83 -9.12 -6.75
N ASP A 51 6.86 -9.56 -7.48
CA ASP A 51 8.19 -9.77 -6.92
C ASP A 51 8.79 -8.46 -6.36
N GLY A 52 8.57 -7.32 -7.04
CA GLY A 52 8.93 -6.01 -6.51
C GLY A 52 8.21 -5.65 -5.21
N ILE A 53 6.91 -5.95 -5.14
CA ILE A 53 6.10 -5.72 -3.93
C ILE A 53 6.60 -6.60 -2.76
N TYR A 54 6.83 -7.88 -3.03
CA TYR A 54 7.31 -8.82 -2.01
C TYR A 54 8.72 -8.49 -1.53
N ALA A 55 9.59 -7.96 -2.39
CA ALA A 55 10.91 -7.52 -2.00
C ALA A 55 10.87 -6.39 -0.94
N TYR A 56 9.97 -5.40 -1.10
CA TYR A 56 9.72 -4.39 -0.05
C TYR A 56 9.17 -5.03 1.24
N PHE A 57 8.28 -6.02 1.13
CA PHE A 57 7.73 -6.70 2.31
C PHE A 57 8.81 -7.45 3.07
N ILE A 58 9.69 -8.18 2.38
CA ILE A 58 10.82 -8.88 2.99
C ILE A 58 11.78 -7.91 3.67
N ALA A 59 12.13 -6.78 3.03
CA ALA A 59 12.96 -5.77 3.67
C ALA A 59 12.35 -5.26 4.97
N THR A 60 11.05 -4.92 4.95
CA THR A 60 10.35 -4.39 6.14
C THR A 60 10.22 -5.43 7.26
N LEU A 61 9.94 -6.70 6.93
CA LEU A 61 9.92 -7.80 7.90
C LEU A 61 11.28 -7.97 8.58
N HIS A 62 12.38 -7.93 7.81
CA HIS A 62 13.73 -8.02 8.35
C HIS A 62 14.04 -6.86 9.31
N LEU A 63 13.65 -5.64 8.96
CA LEU A 63 13.83 -4.46 9.82
C LEU A 63 13.05 -4.61 11.13
N GLU A 64 11.79 -5.05 11.07
CA GLU A 64 10.92 -5.22 12.24
C GLU A 64 11.38 -6.34 13.17
N GLN A 65 11.81 -7.48 12.62
CA GLN A 65 12.40 -8.58 13.41
C GLN A 65 13.65 -8.15 14.19
N ARG A 66 14.34 -7.10 13.72
CA ARG A 66 15.51 -6.48 14.37
C ARG A 66 15.14 -5.29 15.25
N GLY A 67 13.85 -4.99 15.42
CA GLY A 67 13.35 -3.86 16.22
C GLY A 67 13.51 -2.48 15.55
N LEU A 68 13.88 -2.43 14.26
CA LEU A 68 14.08 -1.20 13.49
C LEU A 68 12.77 -0.69 12.88
N PHE A 69 11.76 -0.50 13.72
CA PHE A 69 10.42 -0.11 13.29
C PHE A 69 10.40 1.23 12.54
N ALA A 70 11.12 2.24 13.02
CA ALA A 70 11.17 3.54 12.35
C ALA A 70 11.75 3.46 10.93
N ALA A 71 12.71 2.56 10.69
CA ALA A 71 13.27 2.34 9.36
C ALA A 71 12.29 1.60 8.44
N SER A 72 11.59 0.59 8.96
CA SER A 72 10.51 -0.09 8.24
C SER A 72 9.39 0.88 7.83
N GLU A 73 8.95 1.71 8.78
CA GLU A 73 7.93 2.74 8.56
C GLU A 73 8.38 3.74 7.50
N ALA A 74 9.61 4.27 7.60
CA ALA A 74 10.14 5.21 6.62
C ALA A 74 10.19 4.60 5.22
N LEU A 75 10.65 3.35 5.08
CA LEU A 75 10.70 2.66 3.78
C LEU A 75 9.31 2.51 3.15
N LEU A 76 8.31 2.12 3.95
CA LEU A 76 6.92 1.97 3.48
C LEU A 76 6.27 3.31 3.11
N LEU A 77 6.47 4.35 3.93
CA LEU A 77 5.91 5.68 3.67
C LEU A 77 6.57 6.34 2.46
N GLU A 78 7.87 6.19 2.28
CA GLU A 78 8.58 6.63 1.08
C GLU A 78 7.97 6.00 -0.17
N TRP A 79 7.74 4.68 -0.14
CA TRP A 79 7.16 3.94 -1.26
C TRP A 79 5.69 4.32 -1.52
N TRP A 80 4.88 4.46 -0.46
CA TRP A 80 3.50 4.96 -0.53
C TRP A 80 3.44 6.34 -1.21
N ASN A 81 4.35 7.24 -0.82
CA ASN A 81 4.41 8.61 -1.35
C ASN A 81 4.89 8.63 -2.81
N ASP A 82 5.87 7.80 -3.16
CA ASP A 82 6.34 7.66 -4.54
C ASP A 82 5.20 7.22 -5.46
N PHE A 83 4.43 6.18 -5.09
CA PHE A 83 3.29 5.74 -5.88
C PHE A 83 2.20 6.81 -5.97
N GLY A 84 1.96 7.55 -4.89
CA GLY A 84 1.01 8.65 -4.90
C GLY A 84 1.42 9.77 -5.86
N LEU A 85 2.70 10.15 -5.85
CA LEU A 85 3.26 11.14 -6.76
C LEU A 85 3.22 10.65 -8.21
N ARG A 86 3.62 9.39 -8.45
CA ARG A 86 3.61 8.79 -9.79
C ARG A 86 2.20 8.70 -10.36
N GLN A 87 1.20 8.29 -9.58
CA GLN A 87 -0.19 8.27 -10.05
C GLN A 87 -0.64 9.67 -10.47
N ARG A 88 -0.30 10.69 -9.70
CA ARG A 88 -0.58 12.10 -10.04
C ARG A 88 0.12 12.54 -11.32
N MET A 89 1.39 12.18 -11.51
CA MET A 89 2.19 12.62 -12.64
C MET A 89 1.89 11.85 -13.93
N GLU A 90 1.54 10.57 -13.81
CA GLU A 90 1.35 9.67 -14.93
C GLU A 90 -0.12 9.53 -15.34
N GLY A 91 -1.07 9.99 -14.51
CA GLY A 91 -2.51 9.89 -14.77
C GLY A 91 -3.04 8.45 -14.82
N ARG A 92 -2.22 7.49 -14.38
CA ARG A 92 -2.50 6.05 -14.42
C ARG A 92 -2.67 5.54 -13.00
N ARG A 93 -3.62 4.62 -12.84
CA ARG A 93 -3.85 3.90 -11.59
C ARG A 93 -2.58 3.17 -11.13
N LEU A 94 -2.18 3.39 -9.89
CA LEU A 94 -1.14 2.62 -9.21
C LEU A 94 -1.73 1.97 -7.97
N TYR A 95 -1.77 0.65 -7.94
CA TYR A 95 -2.28 -0.11 -6.80
C TYR A 95 -1.38 0.06 -5.57
N ARG A 96 -1.92 0.68 -4.51
CA ARG A 96 -1.21 1.00 -3.26
C ARG A 96 -1.75 0.21 -2.05
N ALA A 97 -2.82 -0.56 -2.21
CA ALA A 97 -3.45 -1.30 -1.11
C ALA A 97 -2.49 -2.29 -0.43
N ALA A 98 -1.58 -2.91 -1.18
CA ALA A 98 -0.52 -3.76 -0.64
C ALA A 98 0.40 -2.99 0.34
N ILE A 99 0.81 -1.77 -0.03
CA ILE A 99 1.64 -0.91 0.83
C ILE A 99 0.86 -0.51 2.10
N ALA A 100 -0.41 -0.11 1.94
CA ALA A 100 -1.29 0.21 3.07
C ALA A 100 -1.52 -1.01 3.98
N ASN A 101 -1.64 -2.22 3.42
CA ASN A 101 -1.82 -3.43 4.22
C ASN A 101 -0.57 -3.70 5.06
N ARG A 102 0.62 -3.56 4.47
CA ARG A 102 1.87 -3.73 5.20
C ARG A 102 2.06 -2.68 6.30
N LEU A 103 1.66 -1.42 6.04
CA LEU A 103 1.61 -0.37 7.06
C LEU A 103 0.62 -0.72 8.18
N THR A 104 -0.53 -1.31 7.86
CA THR A 104 -1.49 -1.80 8.86
C THR A 104 -0.84 -2.81 9.79
N GLU A 105 -0.20 -3.83 9.25
CA GLU A 105 0.53 -4.85 10.01
C GLU A 105 1.65 -4.25 10.87
N HIS A 106 2.42 -3.33 10.29
CA HIS A 106 3.48 -2.59 10.98
C HIS A 106 2.98 -1.93 12.27
N PHE A 107 1.88 -1.18 12.18
CA PHE A 107 1.31 -0.48 13.33
C PHE A 107 0.58 -1.42 14.30
N LEU A 108 0.02 -2.54 13.82
CA LEU A 108 -0.55 -3.57 14.70
C LEU A 108 0.52 -4.23 15.58
N ILE A 109 1.69 -4.55 15.03
CA ILE A 109 2.82 -5.12 15.80
C ILE A 109 3.25 -4.17 16.92
N ARG A 110 3.18 -2.85 16.69
CA ARG A 110 3.51 -1.80 17.66
C ARG A 110 2.36 -1.44 18.61
N ALA A 111 1.22 -2.14 18.52
CA ALA A 111 -0.01 -1.83 19.25
C ALA A 111 -0.57 -0.40 19.01
N GLU A 112 -0.20 0.25 17.91
CA GLU A 112 -0.65 1.59 17.51
C GLU A 112 -1.97 1.51 16.74
N LYS A 113 -3.05 1.12 17.44
CA LYS A 113 -4.35 0.78 16.83
C LYS A 113 -4.95 1.89 15.96
N GLY A 114 -4.78 3.16 16.33
CA GLY A 114 -5.31 4.29 15.56
C GLY A 114 -4.64 4.42 14.18
N MET A 115 -3.31 4.22 14.13
CA MET A 115 -2.56 4.24 12.88
C MET A 115 -2.87 3.01 12.04
N ALA A 116 -2.95 1.84 12.67
CA ALA A 116 -3.34 0.61 11.99
C ALA A 116 -4.76 0.71 11.38
N LEU A 117 -5.74 1.25 12.11
CA LEU A 117 -7.09 1.49 11.58
C LEU A 117 -7.07 2.40 10.36
N ARG A 118 -6.33 3.51 10.43
CA ARG A 118 -6.18 4.44 9.30
C ARG A 118 -5.69 3.69 8.06
N TRP A 119 -4.64 2.89 8.18
CA TRP A 119 -4.07 2.17 7.04
C TRP A 119 -4.97 1.04 6.56
N ALA A 120 -5.70 0.36 7.44
CA ALA A 120 -6.67 -0.66 7.06
C ALA A 120 -7.82 -0.09 6.21
N LEU A 121 -8.26 1.14 6.53
CA LEU A 121 -9.22 1.88 5.69
C LEU A 121 -8.62 2.19 4.31
N HIS A 122 -7.34 2.57 4.23
CA HIS A 122 -6.66 2.82 2.94
C HIS A 122 -6.54 1.55 2.12
N THR A 123 -6.19 0.42 2.74
CA THR A 123 -6.16 -0.89 2.06
C THR A 123 -7.52 -1.20 1.44
N GLN A 124 -8.60 -1.11 2.22
CA GLN A 124 -9.93 -1.45 1.72
C GLN A 124 -10.40 -0.49 0.63
N ALA A 125 -10.24 0.81 0.83
CA ALA A 125 -10.66 1.81 -0.16
C ALA A 125 -9.89 1.65 -1.49
N ASP A 126 -8.57 1.41 -1.41
CA ASP A 126 -7.72 1.27 -2.59
C ASP A 126 -7.96 -0.05 -3.35
N ASP A 127 -8.35 -1.13 -2.65
CA ASP A 127 -8.84 -2.37 -3.29
C ASP A 127 -10.10 -2.15 -4.12
N ILE A 128 -11.06 -1.38 -3.59
CA ILE A 128 -12.29 -1.07 -4.32
C ILE A 128 -12.01 -0.16 -5.52
N LEU A 129 -11.13 0.83 -5.37
CA LEU A 129 -10.68 1.69 -6.48
C LEU A 129 -10.06 0.87 -7.63
N GLU A 130 -9.34 -0.21 -7.34
CA GLU A 130 -8.80 -1.13 -8.35
C GLU A 130 -9.87 -1.99 -9.06
N GLY A 131 -11.12 -1.93 -8.61
CA GLY A 131 -12.21 -2.73 -9.17
C GLY A 131 -12.28 -4.15 -8.60
N HIS A 132 -11.67 -4.42 -7.43
CA HIS A 132 -11.91 -5.66 -6.70
C HIS A 132 -13.32 -5.66 -6.08
N SER A 133 -14.32 -5.95 -6.92
CA SER A 133 -15.77 -5.79 -6.70
C SER A 133 -16.36 -6.48 -5.46
N LYS A 134 -15.65 -7.42 -4.82
CA LYS A 134 -16.11 -8.07 -3.58
C LYS A 134 -15.62 -7.39 -2.30
N GLY A 135 -14.68 -6.44 -2.39
CA GLY A 135 -14.08 -5.84 -1.21
C GLY A 135 -13.60 -6.88 -0.20
N GLY A 136 -13.15 -8.05 -0.66
CA GLY A 136 -12.91 -9.25 0.16
C GLY A 136 -11.45 -9.48 0.49
N GLY A 137 -10.62 -8.43 0.38
CA GLY A 137 -9.19 -8.49 0.66
C GLY A 137 -8.85 -8.38 2.15
N ALA A 138 -7.55 -8.32 2.42
CA ALA A 138 -6.99 -8.18 3.77
C ALA A 138 -7.52 -6.94 4.50
N GLY A 139 -7.87 -5.87 3.77
CA GLY A 139 -8.48 -4.66 4.33
C GLY A 139 -9.81 -4.94 5.04
N LYS A 140 -10.80 -5.51 4.33
CA LYS A 140 -12.11 -5.86 4.90
C LYS A 140 -11.97 -6.82 6.08
N GLU A 141 -11.15 -7.85 5.95
CA GLU A 141 -10.95 -8.81 7.04
C GLU A 141 -10.43 -8.09 8.27
N THR A 142 -9.36 -7.30 8.14
CA THR A 142 -8.76 -6.56 9.26
C THR A 142 -9.74 -5.57 9.90
N LEU A 143 -10.44 -4.77 9.09
CA LEU A 143 -11.44 -3.82 9.58
C LEU A 143 -12.56 -4.49 10.37
N ARG A 144 -13.01 -5.66 9.92
CA ARG A 144 -14.07 -6.41 10.60
C ARG A 144 -13.57 -7.11 11.85
N THR A 145 -12.51 -7.90 11.74
CA THR A 145 -12.06 -8.80 12.81
C THR A 145 -11.26 -8.09 13.89
N THR A 146 -10.47 -7.09 13.51
CA THR A 146 -9.55 -6.38 14.42
C THR A 146 -10.17 -5.10 14.96
N PHE A 147 -10.86 -4.36 14.10
CA PHE A 147 -11.43 -3.06 14.45
C PHE A 147 -12.94 -3.07 14.69
N GLY A 148 -13.61 -4.20 14.44
CA GLY A 148 -15.02 -4.37 14.76
C GLY A 148 -15.98 -3.56 13.89
N MET A 149 -15.55 -3.11 12.70
CA MET A 149 -16.46 -2.44 11.77
C MET A 149 -17.59 -3.39 11.36
N SER A 150 -18.81 -2.89 11.44
CA SER A 150 -20.02 -3.60 11.00
C SER A 150 -20.04 -3.78 9.48
N GLU A 151 -20.79 -4.77 9.00
CA GLU A 151 -20.99 -4.96 7.55
C GLU A 151 -21.67 -3.73 6.91
N SER A 152 -22.51 -2.99 7.64
CA SER A 152 -23.10 -1.73 7.17
C SER A 152 -22.05 -0.65 6.95
N GLU A 153 -21.09 -0.48 7.87
CA GLU A 153 -20.02 0.50 7.72
C GLU A 153 -19.06 0.11 6.59
N LEU A 154 -18.75 -1.18 6.45
CA LEU A 154 -17.95 -1.70 5.34
C LEU A 154 -18.65 -1.49 4.00
N HIS A 155 -19.96 -1.74 3.93
CA HIS A 155 -20.75 -1.48 2.72
C HIS A 155 -20.77 0.02 2.38
N HIS A 156 -20.87 0.89 3.38
CA HIS A 156 -20.79 2.33 3.19
C HIS A 156 -19.43 2.77 2.62
N LEU A 157 -18.32 2.30 3.21
CA LEU A 157 -16.97 2.58 2.70
C LEU A 157 -16.82 2.09 1.25
N ASN A 158 -17.25 0.87 0.96
CA ASN A 158 -17.16 0.30 -0.38
C ASN A 158 -17.97 1.11 -1.40
N ARG A 159 -19.19 1.52 -1.05
CA ARG A 159 -20.03 2.36 -1.92
C ARG A 159 -19.31 3.67 -2.25
N ILE A 160 -18.73 4.34 -1.26
CA ILE A 160 -18.04 5.63 -1.48
C ILE A 160 -16.78 5.45 -2.34
N ALA A 161 -15.99 4.41 -2.10
CA ALA A 161 -14.82 4.13 -2.91
C ALA A 161 -15.21 3.78 -4.36
N ASP A 162 -16.31 3.04 -4.55
CA ASP A 162 -16.83 2.72 -5.87
C ASP A 162 -17.41 3.96 -6.59
N GLU A 163 -18.06 4.88 -5.87
CA GLU A 163 -18.48 6.19 -6.41
C GLU A 163 -17.28 7.01 -6.88
N CYS A 164 -16.18 7.04 -6.11
CA CYS A 164 -14.94 7.68 -6.52
C CYS A 164 -14.36 7.05 -7.79
N ARG A 165 -14.39 5.71 -7.91
CA ARG A 165 -13.95 4.99 -9.11
C ARG A 165 -14.80 5.35 -10.33
N HIS A 166 -16.13 5.34 -10.21
CA HIS A 166 -17.02 5.75 -11.30
C HIS A 166 -16.81 7.21 -11.69
N GLU A 167 -16.55 8.11 -10.72
CA GLU A 167 -16.24 9.52 -11.00
C GLU A 167 -14.97 9.64 -11.88
N ILE A 168 -13.91 8.86 -11.59
CA ILE A 168 -12.72 8.79 -12.45
C ILE A 168 -13.07 8.31 -13.86
N GLU A 169 -13.80 7.21 -13.97
CA GLU A 169 -14.11 6.57 -15.26
C GLU A 169 -15.03 7.44 -16.14
N GLU A 170 -16.07 8.03 -15.54
CA GLU A 170 -17.14 8.72 -16.27
C GLU A 170 -16.92 10.23 -16.39
N THR A 171 -16.40 10.88 -15.33
CA THR A 171 -16.26 12.35 -15.29
C THR A 171 -14.87 12.79 -15.70
N PHE A 172 -13.83 12.07 -15.27
CA PHE A 172 -12.43 12.41 -15.56
C PHE A 172 -11.83 11.61 -16.72
N GLY A 173 -12.65 10.81 -17.43
CA GLY A 173 -12.20 10.06 -18.62
C GLY A 173 -11.09 9.06 -18.34
N GLY A 174 -11.03 8.52 -17.11
CA GLY A 174 -9.98 7.61 -16.67
C GLY A 174 -8.69 8.28 -16.20
N ASP A 175 -8.67 9.60 -15.98
CA ASP A 175 -7.50 10.31 -15.44
C ASP A 175 -7.38 10.14 -13.92
N TRP A 176 -6.51 9.21 -13.51
CA TRP A 176 -6.24 8.87 -12.11
C TRP A 176 -5.39 9.92 -11.35
N SER A 177 -4.98 11.02 -12.00
CA SER A 177 -4.26 12.10 -11.32
C SER A 177 -5.14 12.91 -10.37
N ASN A 178 -6.46 12.84 -10.55
CA ASN A 178 -7.46 13.56 -9.77
C ASN A 178 -7.54 13.04 -8.33
N ALA A 179 -7.86 13.92 -7.39
CA ALA A 179 -7.94 13.58 -5.96
C ALA A 179 -8.88 12.40 -5.66
N VAL A 180 -9.95 12.27 -6.44
CA VAL A 180 -10.94 11.18 -6.31
C VAL A 180 -10.39 9.81 -6.70
N GLY A 181 -9.25 9.76 -7.40
CA GLY A 181 -8.55 8.52 -7.73
C GLY A 181 -7.69 7.98 -6.58
N PHE A 182 -7.69 8.64 -5.42
CA PHE A 182 -6.89 8.27 -4.25
C PHE A 182 -7.77 7.79 -3.10
N ALA A 183 -7.33 6.76 -2.39
CA ALA A 183 -8.02 6.22 -1.21
C ALA A 183 -8.27 7.27 -0.12
N GLU A 184 -7.37 8.25 -0.01
CA GLU A 184 -7.48 9.40 0.89
C GLU A 184 -8.82 10.14 0.70
N GLU A 185 -9.29 10.31 -0.53
CA GLU A 185 -10.54 11.01 -0.82
C GLU A 185 -11.78 10.17 -0.48
N ALA A 186 -11.75 8.87 -0.78
CA ALA A 186 -12.80 7.95 -0.37
C ALA A 186 -12.96 7.93 1.16
N ILE A 187 -11.86 7.90 1.91
CA ILE A 187 -11.89 7.94 3.38
C ILE A 187 -12.38 9.29 3.89
N ARG A 188 -11.96 10.40 3.27
CA ARG A 188 -12.46 11.74 3.61
C ARG A 188 -13.98 11.81 3.45
N ARG A 189 -14.53 11.30 2.34
CA ARG A 189 -15.98 11.26 2.10
C ARG A 189 -16.69 10.35 3.10
N PHE A 190 -16.13 9.16 3.38
CA PHE A 190 -16.68 8.20 4.34
C PHE A 190 -16.77 8.76 5.76
N THR A 191 -15.74 9.46 6.22
CA THR A 191 -15.72 10.06 7.56
C THR A 191 -16.66 11.26 7.70
N GLN A 192 -16.96 11.96 6.60
CA GLN A 192 -17.89 13.08 6.60
C GLN A 192 -19.36 12.64 6.50
N SER A 193 -19.65 11.56 5.79
CA SER A 193 -21.01 11.04 5.62
C SER A 193 -21.58 10.34 6.85
N GLY A 194 -20.73 9.97 7.82
CA GLY A 194 -21.14 9.38 9.10
C GLY A 194 -21.37 10.37 10.25
N ALA A 195 -21.18 11.67 10.03
CA ALA A 195 -21.29 12.72 11.06
C ALA A 195 -22.72 13.29 11.24
N THR A 196 -23.74 12.56 10.77
CA THR A 196 -25.18 12.91 10.89
C THR A 196 -25.87 12.02 11.90
#